data_AF-A0A258D350-F1
#
_entry.id   AF-A0A258D350-F1
#
_cell.length_a   1.000
_cell.length_b   1.000
_cell.length_c   1.000
_cell.angle_alpha   90.00
_cell.angle_beta   90.00
_cell.angle_gamma   90.00
#
_symmetry.space_group_name_H-M   'P 1'
#
loop_
_entity.id
_entity.type
_entity.pdbx_description
1 polymer ?
#
loop_
_entity_poly.entity_id
_entity_poly.type
_entity_poly.pdbx_seq_one_letter_code
_entity_poly.pdbx_strand_id
1 'polypeptide(L)'
;MAGQGIDETDAGEPSSGAASRGFGAALSFSRWLLAPFYLMLVVGLAGLLLKALQEAWHFITHVFTATEAEVILAVLALIDLTFTGSLIVIVIFSGYENFVAKIDAGTSRNWPEWMSKIDFSGLKLKLISSIVAISAIQLLKAFMDVKGTSDRDLMWYVVVHIVFVLSGLVMAWTDRISGEASGGKTGKGAPAAPSS
;
A
#
# COMPACT_ATOMS: atom_id res chain seq x y z
N MET A 1 -4.05 70.04 -35.72
CA MET A 1 -4.85 68.87 -36.16
C MET A 1 -3.93 67.66 -36.17
N ALA A 2 -4.42 66.57 -35.58
CA ALA A 2 -3.92 65.19 -35.62
C ALA A 2 -2.51 64.91 -35.07
N GLY A 3 -2.51 64.28 -33.89
CA GLY A 3 -1.33 63.74 -33.22
C GLY A 3 -0.83 62.44 -33.83
N GLN A 4 0.44 62.20 -33.54
CA GLN A 4 1.25 61.06 -33.89
C GLN A 4 0.73 59.82 -33.15
N GLY A 5 0.09 58.91 -33.87
CA GLY A 5 -0.34 57.60 -33.39
C GLY A 5 0.82 56.62 -33.46
N ILE A 6 1.46 56.47 -32.31
CA ILE A 6 2.39 55.46 -31.83
C ILE A 6 2.25 54.08 -32.52
N ASP A 7 3.39 53.57 -32.96
CA ASP A 7 3.67 52.19 -33.36
C ASP A 7 3.34 51.25 -32.19
N GLU A 8 2.29 50.43 -32.34
CA GLU A 8 1.91 49.43 -31.35
C GLU A 8 2.79 48.20 -31.53
N THR A 9 3.99 48.33 -30.94
CA THR A 9 4.97 47.28 -30.67
C THR A 9 4.31 45.99 -30.17
N ASP A 10 4.63 44.91 -30.88
CA ASP A 10 4.94 43.57 -30.35
C ASP A 10 4.31 43.16 -29.01
N ALA A 11 3.33 42.27 -29.08
CA ALA A 11 3.04 41.32 -28.02
C ALA A 11 3.11 39.91 -28.59
N GLY A 12 4.33 39.44 -28.89
CA GLY A 12 4.62 38.03 -29.01
C GLY A 12 4.13 37.27 -27.77
N GLU A 13 3.12 36.42 -27.94
CA GLU A 13 2.76 35.45 -26.91
C GLU A 13 3.96 34.54 -26.64
N PRO A 14 4.41 34.39 -25.37
CA PRO A 14 5.56 33.55 -25.08
C PRO A 14 5.20 32.08 -25.36
N SER A 15 6.07 31.43 -26.13
CA SER A 15 5.97 30.04 -26.54
C SER A 15 5.87 29.06 -25.35
N SER A 16 4.66 28.75 -24.91
CA SER A 16 4.32 27.70 -23.93
C SER A 16 4.24 26.30 -24.57
N GLY A 17 5.07 26.03 -25.59
CA GLY A 17 4.98 24.81 -26.40
C GLY A 17 5.90 23.66 -25.97
N ALA A 18 7.05 23.95 -25.38
CA ALA A 18 8.06 22.92 -25.08
C ALA A 18 7.80 22.22 -23.72
N ALA A 19 7.45 22.98 -22.68
CA ALA A 19 7.19 22.46 -21.34
C ALA A 19 5.92 21.58 -21.29
N SER A 20 4.88 21.95 -22.03
CA SER A 20 3.62 21.18 -22.14
C SER A 20 3.82 19.85 -22.88
N ARG A 21 4.66 19.82 -23.92
CA ARG A 21 5.00 18.59 -24.67
C ARG A 21 5.83 17.61 -23.84
N GLY A 22 6.79 18.10 -23.06
CA GLY A 22 7.58 17.26 -22.14
C GLY A 22 6.73 16.63 -21.03
N PHE A 23 5.79 17.39 -20.47
CA PHE A 23 4.86 16.91 -19.44
C PHE A 23 3.90 15.83 -19.97
N GLY A 24 3.33 16.02 -21.17
CA GLY A 24 2.46 15.03 -21.82
C GLY A 24 3.18 13.74 -22.20
N ALA A 25 4.44 13.83 -22.66
CA ALA A 25 5.27 12.66 -22.95
C ALA A 25 5.62 11.87 -21.68
N ALA A 26 5.96 12.55 -20.58
CA ALA A 26 6.23 11.92 -19.29
C ALA A 26 4.99 11.20 -18.73
N LEU A 27 3.80 11.79 -18.86
CA LEU A 27 2.53 11.19 -18.44
C LEU A 27 2.20 9.93 -19.26
N SER A 28 2.40 9.96 -20.57
CA SER A 28 2.20 8.78 -21.44
C SER A 28 3.22 7.67 -21.17
N PHE A 29 4.47 8.03 -20.93
CA PHE A 29 5.54 7.08 -20.61
C PHE A 29 5.30 6.37 -19.26
N SER A 30 4.82 7.11 -18.25
CA SER A 30 4.46 6.55 -16.94
C SER A 30 3.38 5.46 -17.04
N ARG A 31 2.42 5.59 -17.98
CA ARG A 31 1.37 4.57 -18.19
C ARG A 31 1.93 3.28 -18.77
N TRP A 32 2.85 3.39 -19.72
CA TRP A 32 3.51 2.23 -20.33
C TRP A 32 4.46 1.53 -19.35
N LEU A 33 5.11 2.28 -18.45
CA LEU A 33 5.96 1.71 -17.42
C LEU A 33 5.18 0.86 -16.41
N LEU A 34 3.91 1.20 -16.12
CA LEU A 34 3.07 0.46 -15.16
C LEU A 34 2.48 -0.84 -15.72
N ALA A 35 2.27 -0.92 -17.03
CA ALA A 35 1.72 -2.12 -17.70
C ALA A 35 2.45 -3.44 -17.34
N PRO A 36 3.80 -3.53 -17.39
CA PRO A 36 4.51 -4.76 -17.00
C PRO A 36 4.36 -5.12 -15.51
N PHE A 37 4.21 -4.14 -14.62
CA PHE A 37 3.97 -4.42 -13.19
C PHE A 37 2.61 -5.06 -12.98
N TYR A 38 1.55 -4.57 -13.64
CA TYR A 38 0.24 -5.20 -13.54
C TYR A 38 0.23 -6.61 -14.13
N LEU A 39 0.95 -6.84 -15.23
CA LEU A 39 1.11 -8.20 -15.78
C LEU A 39 1.80 -9.12 -14.76
N MET A 40 2.88 -8.66 -14.14
CA MET A 40 3.59 -9.41 -13.10
C MET A 40 2.69 -9.69 -11.89
N LEU A 41 1.86 -8.73 -11.47
CA LEU A 41 0.90 -8.91 -10.37
C LEU A 41 -0.18 -9.95 -10.73
N VAL A 42 -0.69 -9.96 -11.96
CA VAL A 42 -1.64 -10.98 -12.43
C VAL A 42 -1.00 -12.37 -12.46
N VAL A 43 0.23 -12.48 -12.97
CA VAL A 43 0.98 -13.75 -12.93
C VAL A 43 1.25 -14.20 -11.49
N GLY A 44 1.62 -13.26 -10.60
CA GLY A 44 1.79 -13.52 -9.18
C GLY A 44 0.50 -13.98 -8.49
N LEU A 45 -0.64 -13.36 -8.81
CA LEU A 45 -1.95 -13.76 -8.32
C LEU A 45 -2.32 -15.18 -8.78
N ALA A 46 -2.04 -15.52 -10.04
CA ALA A 46 -2.23 -16.88 -10.55
C ALA A 46 -1.32 -17.89 -9.83
N GLY A 47 -0.05 -17.53 -9.59
CA GLY A 47 0.87 -18.35 -8.81
C GLY A 47 0.39 -18.58 -7.36
N LEU A 48 -0.11 -17.53 -6.70
CA LEU A 48 -0.71 -17.60 -5.37
C LEU A 48 -1.94 -18.51 -5.35
N LEU A 49 -2.81 -18.39 -6.35
CA LEU A 49 -3.98 -19.26 -6.50
C LEU A 49 -3.56 -20.72 -6.63
N LEU A 50 -2.59 -21.03 -7.48
CA LEU A 50 -2.07 -22.39 -7.62
C LEU A 50 -1.49 -22.93 -6.32
N LYS A 51 -0.73 -22.11 -5.59
CA LYS A 51 -0.15 -22.50 -4.30
C LYS A 51 -1.24 -22.70 -3.23
N ALA A 52 -2.27 -21.85 -3.19
CA ALA A 52 -3.40 -22.01 -2.30
C ALA A 52 -4.20 -23.28 -2.59
N LEU A 53 -4.42 -23.61 -3.87
CA LEU A 53 -5.05 -24.87 -4.28
C LEU A 53 -4.21 -26.08 -3.87
N GLN A 54 -2.89 -26.02 -4.06
CA GLN A 54 -1.98 -27.07 -3.64
C GLN A 54 -2.01 -27.28 -2.12
N GLU A 55 -1.97 -26.19 -1.35
CA GLU A 55 -2.01 -26.23 0.10
C GLU A 55 -3.35 -26.77 0.61
N ALA A 56 -4.46 -26.36 -0.01
CA ALA A 56 -5.80 -26.84 0.31
C ALA A 56 -5.94 -28.34 0.01
N TRP A 57 -5.39 -28.81 -1.11
CA TRP A 57 -5.38 -30.22 -1.46
C TRP A 57 -4.56 -31.05 -0.46
N HIS A 58 -3.37 -30.57 -0.09
CA HIS A 58 -2.54 -31.21 0.94
C HIS A 58 -3.28 -31.27 2.28
N PHE A 59 -3.92 -30.18 2.69
CA PHE A 59 -4.71 -30.11 3.92
C PHE A 59 -5.86 -31.14 3.92
N ILE A 60 -6.70 -31.16 2.88
CA ILE A 60 -7.85 -32.07 2.79
C ILE A 60 -7.42 -33.54 2.85
N THR A 61 -6.30 -33.88 2.20
CA THR A 61 -5.79 -35.27 2.18
C THR A 61 -5.16 -35.72 3.50
N HIS A 62 -4.66 -34.79 4.33
CA HIS A 62 -4.00 -35.09 5.60
C HIS A 62 -4.82 -34.78 6.85
N VAL A 63 -5.99 -34.11 6.74
CA VAL A 63 -6.75 -33.61 7.89
C VAL A 63 -7.16 -34.68 8.90
N PHE A 64 -7.43 -35.91 8.46
CA PHE A 64 -7.88 -37.00 9.33
C PHE A 64 -6.76 -37.70 10.08
N THR A 65 -5.51 -37.49 9.68
CA THR A 65 -4.32 -38.08 10.32
C THR A 65 -3.41 -37.02 10.95
N ALA A 66 -3.69 -35.74 10.70
CA ALA A 66 -2.97 -34.60 11.23
C ALA A 66 -3.33 -34.34 12.70
N THR A 67 -2.36 -33.86 13.45
CA THR A 67 -2.53 -33.33 14.81
C THR A 67 -3.32 -32.01 14.79
N GLU A 68 -3.91 -31.63 15.94
CA GLU A 68 -4.60 -30.34 16.08
C GLU A 68 -3.70 -29.15 15.71
N ALA A 69 -2.41 -29.24 16.03
CA ALA A 69 -1.39 -28.25 15.65
C ALA A 69 -1.32 -28.07 14.14
N GLU A 70 -1.13 -29.16 13.41
CA GLU A 70 -0.97 -29.18 11.96
C GLU A 70 -2.21 -28.66 11.25
N VAL A 71 -3.40 -28.97 11.77
CA VAL A 71 -4.67 -28.46 11.26
C VAL A 71 -4.75 -26.94 11.41
N ILE A 72 -4.47 -26.39 12.59
CA ILE A 72 -4.47 -24.94 12.83
C ILE A 72 -3.48 -24.24 11.88
N LEU A 73 -2.29 -24.80 11.71
CA LEU A 73 -1.25 -24.22 10.88
C LEU A 73 -1.58 -24.25 9.39
N ALA A 74 -2.19 -25.33 8.91
CA ALA A 74 -2.66 -25.41 7.53
C ALA A 74 -3.75 -24.36 7.25
N VAL A 75 -4.69 -24.18 8.18
CA VAL A 75 -5.73 -23.15 8.07
C VAL A 75 -5.11 -21.74 8.06
N LEU A 76 -4.15 -21.47 8.95
CA LEU A 76 -3.47 -20.17 9.00
C LEU A 76 -2.68 -19.87 7.73
N ALA A 77 -2.03 -20.87 7.12
CA ALA A 77 -1.38 -20.72 5.83
C ALA A 77 -2.38 -20.39 4.71
N LEU A 78 -3.54 -21.06 4.68
CA LEU A 78 -4.60 -20.77 3.69
C LEU A 78 -5.18 -19.35 3.85
N ILE A 79 -5.36 -18.89 5.08
CA ILE A 79 -5.81 -17.53 5.38
C ILE A 79 -4.78 -16.52 4.85
N ASP A 80 -3.49 -16.74 5.11
CA ASP A 80 -2.42 -15.84 4.67
C ASP A 80 -2.32 -15.74 3.14
N LEU A 81 -2.39 -16.87 2.43
CA LEU A 81 -2.40 -16.89 0.96
C LEU A 81 -3.62 -16.14 0.40
N THR A 82 -4.79 -16.28 1.03
CA THR A 82 -6.03 -15.59 0.65
C THR A 82 -5.95 -14.10 0.91
N PHE A 83 -5.39 -13.70 2.06
CA PHE A 83 -5.19 -12.30 2.41
C PHE A 83 -4.20 -11.63 1.46
N THR A 84 -3.09 -12.29 1.17
CA THR A 84 -2.09 -11.82 0.20
C THR A 84 -2.68 -11.64 -1.19
N GLY A 85 -3.46 -12.63 -1.67
CA GLY A 85 -4.18 -12.51 -2.94
C GLY A 85 -5.15 -11.32 -2.97
N SER A 86 -5.89 -11.11 -1.89
CA SER A 86 -6.81 -9.98 -1.74
C SER A 86 -6.08 -8.63 -1.82
N LEU A 87 -4.90 -8.51 -1.21
CA LEU A 87 -4.07 -7.31 -1.32
C LEU A 87 -3.61 -7.05 -2.76
N ILE A 88 -3.16 -8.08 -3.47
CA ILE A 88 -2.76 -7.95 -4.88
C ILE A 88 -3.93 -7.44 -5.73
N VAL A 89 -5.13 -7.99 -5.53
CA VAL A 89 -6.34 -7.57 -6.24
C VAL A 89 -6.64 -6.09 -5.98
N ILE A 90 -6.59 -5.64 -4.72
CA ILE A 90 -6.79 -4.23 -4.36
C ILE A 90 -5.75 -3.34 -5.06
N VAL A 91 -4.47 -3.74 -5.07
CA VAL A 91 -3.39 -2.99 -5.73
C VAL A 91 -3.62 -2.89 -7.24
N ILE A 92 -4.04 -3.98 -7.89
CA ILE A 92 -4.36 -3.97 -9.33
C ILE A 92 -5.51 -3.01 -9.61
N PHE A 93 -6.62 -3.10 -8.87
CA PHE A 93 -7.78 -2.23 -9.11
C PHE A 93 -7.49 -0.76 -8.81
N SER A 94 -6.83 -0.48 -7.69
CA SER A 94 -6.42 0.88 -7.33
C SER A 94 -5.44 1.45 -8.36
N GLY A 95 -4.47 0.65 -8.81
CA GLY A 95 -3.52 1.06 -9.84
C GLY A 95 -4.19 1.32 -11.19
N TYR A 96 -5.14 0.48 -11.59
CA TYR A 96 -5.92 0.67 -12.81
C TYR A 96 -6.75 1.96 -12.77
N GLU A 97 -7.46 2.21 -11.67
CA GLU A 97 -8.25 3.43 -11.47
C GLU A 97 -7.39 4.69 -11.47
N ASN A 98 -6.22 4.64 -10.83
CA ASN A 98 -5.36 5.82 -10.67
C ASN A 98 -4.57 6.20 -11.93
N PHE A 99 -4.22 5.22 -12.78
CA PHE A 99 -3.27 5.46 -13.88
C PHE A 99 -3.79 5.08 -15.27
N VAL A 100 -4.79 4.21 -15.36
CA VAL A 100 -5.33 3.73 -16.64
C VAL A 100 -6.69 4.33 -16.94
N ALA A 101 -7.55 4.51 -15.92
CA ALA A 101 -8.80 5.25 -16.08
C ALA A 101 -8.50 6.66 -16.61
N LYS A 102 -9.34 7.14 -17.53
CA LYS A 102 -9.17 8.47 -18.11
C LYS A 102 -9.28 9.49 -16.97
N ILE A 103 -8.16 10.16 -16.66
CA ILE A 103 -8.22 11.45 -15.99
C ILE A 103 -8.85 12.40 -17.00
N ASP A 104 -10.17 12.58 -16.92
CA ASP A 104 -10.86 13.62 -17.68
C ASP A 104 -10.39 14.98 -17.17
N ALA A 105 -9.36 15.52 -17.82
CA ALA A 105 -8.76 16.82 -17.53
C ALA A 105 -9.67 18.02 -17.93
N GLY A 106 -10.98 17.79 -18.12
CA GLY A 106 -11.92 18.73 -18.71
C GLY A 106 -12.67 19.63 -17.72
N THR A 107 -12.72 19.31 -16.41
CA THR A 107 -13.57 20.08 -15.50
C THR A 107 -12.93 20.23 -14.12
N SER A 108 -12.40 21.43 -13.89
CA SER A 108 -12.06 22.03 -12.60
C SER A 108 -10.81 21.55 -11.85
N ARG A 109 -10.14 22.59 -11.36
CA ARG A 109 -8.97 22.72 -10.47
C ARG A 109 -9.18 22.08 -9.09
N ASN A 110 -9.69 20.86 -9.00
CA ASN A 110 -9.83 20.14 -7.74
C ASN A 110 -9.08 18.82 -7.85
N TRP A 111 -7.78 18.87 -7.53
CA TRP A 111 -7.03 17.67 -7.20
C TRP A 111 -7.78 16.94 -6.07
N PRO A 112 -8.20 15.70 -6.26
CA PRO A 112 -9.18 15.09 -5.37
C PRO A 112 -8.54 14.69 -4.03
N GLU A 113 -9.21 15.01 -2.92
CA GLU A 113 -8.67 14.87 -1.54
C GLU A 113 -8.18 13.47 -1.18
N TRP A 114 -8.64 12.42 -1.87
CA TRP A 114 -8.21 11.03 -1.63
C TRP A 114 -6.72 10.79 -1.93
N MET A 115 -6.09 11.61 -2.78
CA MET A 115 -4.65 11.52 -3.04
C MET A 115 -3.80 12.24 -1.99
N SER A 116 -4.40 13.11 -1.17
CA SER A 116 -3.73 13.78 -0.04
C SER A 116 -3.80 12.98 1.27
N LYS A 117 -4.56 11.88 1.30
CA LYS A 117 -4.75 11.02 2.49
C LYS A 117 -4.36 9.56 2.25
N ILE A 118 -3.39 9.28 1.39
CA ILE A 118 -2.77 7.96 1.40
C ILE A 118 -1.95 7.88 2.69
N ASP A 119 -2.55 7.28 3.71
CA ASP A 119 -1.95 7.07 5.02
C ASP A 119 -0.89 5.96 4.91
N PHE A 120 0.30 6.36 4.45
CA PHE A 120 1.46 5.50 4.36
C PHE A 120 1.86 4.92 5.72
N SER A 121 1.54 5.60 6.82
CA SER A 121 1.76 5.09 8.18
C SER A 121 0.81 3.92 8.47
N GLY A 122 -0.48 4.09 8.18
CA GLY A 122 -1.48 3.03 8.29
C GLY A 122 -1.15 1.79 7.43
N LEU A 123 -0.63 1.97 6.22
CA LEU A 123 -0.19 0.85 5.37
C LEU A 123 1.06 0.13 5.92
N LYS A 124 2.05 0.88 6.43
CA LYS A 124 3.25 0.30 7.07
C LYS A 124 2.90 -0.52 8.31
N LEU A 125 2.03 0.00 9.16
CA LEU A 125 1.59 -0.66 10.38
C LEU A 125 0.84 -1.98 10.08
N LYS A 126 -0.05 -1.97 9.08
CA LYS A 126 -0.75 -3.18 8.65
C LYS A 126 0.21 -4.27 8.15
N LEU A 127 1.23 -3.88 7.38
CA LEU A 127 2.23 -4.82 6.87
C LEU A 127 3.06 -5.44 8.01
N ILE A 128 3.60 -4.62 8.92
CA ILE A 128 4.40 -5.13 10.04
C ILE A 128 3.56 -6.00 10.97
N SER A 129 2.30 -5.61 11.23
CA SER A 129 1.38 -6.43 12.04
C SER A 129 1.15 -7.82 11.42
N SER A 130 1.04 -7.92 10.09
CA SER A 130 0.90 -9.20 9.39
C SER A 130 2.16 -10.05 9.52
N ILE A 131 3.35 -9.47 9.33
CA ILE A 131 4.63 -10.19 9.46
C ILE A 131 4.83 -10.71 10.90
N VAL A 132 4.55 -9.88 11.91
CA VAL A 132 4.62 -10.28 13.31
C VAL A 132 3.66 -11.44 13.60
N ALA A 133 2.41 -11.37 13.12
CA ALA A 133 1.43 -12.44 13.30
C ALA A 133 1.88 -13.75 12.64
N ILE A 134 2.35 -13.71 11.38
CA ILE A 134 2.85 -14.91 10.67
C ILE A 134 4.04 -15.54 11.41
N SER A 135 4.98 -14.72 11.90
CA SER A 135 6.12 -15.23 12.67
C SER A 135 5.72 -15.87 14.01
N ALA A 136 4.69 -15.35 14.69
CA ALA A 136 4.15 -15.94 15.91
C ALA A 136 3.59 -17.34 15.66
N ILE A 137 2.89 -17.52 14.52
CA ILE A 137 2.32 -18.80 14.11
C ILE A 137 3.42 -19.83 13.84
N GLN A 138 4.51 -19.42 13.18
CA GLN A 138 5.66 -20.29 12.92
C GLN A 138 6.39 -20.69 14.21
N LEU A 139 6.53 -19.76 15.15
CA LEU A 139 7.09 -20.06 16.46
C LEU A 139 6.18 -21.03 17.24
N LEU A 140 4.85 -20.83 17.19
CA LEU A 140 3.90 -21.73 17.82
C LEU A 140 3.98 -23.14 17.19
N LYS A 141 4.14 -23.24 15.87
CA LYS A 141 4.37 -24.53 15.18
C LYS A 141 5.60 -25.24 15.72
N ALA A 142 6.73 -24.54 15.74
CA ALA A 142 8.00 -25.09 16.22
C ALA A 142 7.90 -25.54 17.68
N PHE A 143 7.15 -24.80 18.50
CA PHE A 143 6.89 -25.14 19.89
C PHE A 143 5.96 -26.34 20.06
N MET A 144 4.91 -26.47 19.22
CA MET A 144 4.02 -27.63 19.26
C MET A 144 4.72 -28.92 18.84
N ASP A 145 5.73 -28.83 17.96
CA ASP A 145 6.62 -29.92 17.59
C ASP A 145 7.99 -29.82 18.30
N VAL A 146 8.00 -29.51 19.60
CA VAL A 146 9.24 -29.34 20.39
C VAL A 146 10.11 -30.60 20.45
N LYS A 147 9.52 -31.78 20.21
CA LYS A 147 10.28 -33.04 20.16
C LYS A 147 10.94 -33.28 18.79
N GLY A 148 10.35 -32.76 17.71
CA GLY A 148 10.89 -32.84 16.34
C GLY A 148 11.75 -31.64 15.95
N THR A 149 11.62 -30.52 16.65
CA THR A 149 12.38 -29.29 16.40
C THR A 149 13.58 -29.21 17.33
N SER A 150 14.77 -28.90 16.80
CA SER A 150 15.95 -28.76 17.65
C SER A 150 15.86 -27.53 18.55
N ASP A 151 16.42 -27.60 19.77
CA ASP A 151 16.49 -26.47 20.70
C ASP A 151 17.09 -25.21 20.05
N ARG A 152 18.06 -25.41 19.13
CA ARG A 152 18.68 -24.31 18.38
C ARG A 152 17.69 -23.65 17.43
N ASP A 153 16.90 -24.42 16.70
CA ASP A 153 15.91 -23.87 15.77
C ASP A 153 14.79 -23.17 16.52
N LEU A 154 14.34 -23.75 17.64
CA LEU A 154 13.34 -23.14 18.51
C LEU A 154 13.84 -21.80 19.07
N MET A 155 15.10 -21.73 19.52
CA MET A 155 15.74 -20.48 19.93
C MET A 155 15.73 -19.44 18.80
N TRP A 156 16.09 -19.83 17.58
CA TRP A 156 16.10 -18.90 16.45
C TRP A 156 14.71 -18.39 16.08
N TYR A 157 13.68 -19.24 16.14
CA TYR A 157 12.30 -18.79 15.97
C TYR A 157 11.90 -17.75 17.03
N VAL A 158 12.27 -17.97 18.31
CA VAL A 158 12.02 -17.00 19.38
C VAL A 158 12.76 -15.69 19.12
N VAL A 159 14.05 -15.76 18.81
CA VAL A 159 14.89 -14.57 18.57
C VAL A 159 14.34 -13.74 17.41
N VAL A 160 14.03 -14.38 16.28
CA VAL A 160 13.49 -13.69 15.09
C VAL A 160 12.12 -13.08 15.40
N HIS A 161 11.24 -13.80 16.10
CA HIS A 161 9.93 -13.28 16.47
C HIS A 161 10.06 -12.03 17.35
N ILE A 162 10.94 -12.06 18.37
CA ILE A 162 11.20 -10.91 19.22
C ILE A 162 11.75 -9.72 18.42
N VAL A 163 12.66 -9.95 17.46
CA VAL A 163 13.16 -8.88 16.58
C VAL A 163 12.02 -8.24 15.78
N PHE A 164 11.10 -9.02 15.23
CA PHE A 164 9.94 -8.47 14.51
C PHE A 164 8.98 -7.71 15.42
N VAL A 165 8.68 -8.23 16.62
CA VAL A 165 7.84 -7.53 17.62
C VAL A 165 8.46 -6.20 18.00
N LEU A 166 9.76 -6.16 18.32
CA LEU A 166 10.47 -4.94 18.67
C LEU A 166 10.50 -3.94 17.50
N SER A 167 10.78 -4.42 16.29
CA SER A 167 10.78 -3.57 15.09
C SER A 167 9.41 -2.95 14.84
N GLY A 168 8.34 -3.71 15.00
CA GLY A 168 6.96 -3.22 14.89
C GLY A 168 6.59 -2.23 15.99
N LEU A 169 7.05 -2.45 17.21
CA LEU A 169 6.82 -1.53 18.32
C LEU A 169 7.50 -0.18 18.08
N VAL A 170 8.77 -0.19 17.64
CA VAL A 170 9.52 1.03 17.30
C VAL A 170 8.86 1.80 16.16
N MET A 171 8.39 1.09 15.13
CA MET A 171 7.68 1.71 14.02
C MET A 171 6.34 2.32 14.47
N ALA A 172 5.53 1.58 15.22
CA ALA A 172 4.27 2.09 15.77
C ALA A 172 4.46 3.31 16.67
N TRP A 173 5.53 3.31 17.46
CA TRP A 173 5.89 4.44 18.30
C TRP A 173 6.29 5.68 17.47
N THR A 174 7.14 5.50 16.46
CA THR A 174 7.58 6.58 15.55
C THR A 174 6.40 7.18 14.79
N ASP A 175 5.49 6.33 14.31
CA ASP A 175 4.30 6.71 13.58
C ASP A 175 3.32 7.49 14.48
N ARG A 176 3.15 7.05 15.74
CA ARG A 176 2.32 7.77 16.73
C ARG A 176 2.84 9.18 17.02
N ILE A 177 4.14 9.33 17.27
CA ILE A 177 4.76 10.64 17.54
C ILE A 177 4.60 11.56 16.33
N SER A 178 4.73 11.02 15.13
CA SER A 178 4.56 11.78 13.88
C SER A 178 3.11 12.23 13.66
N GLY A 179 2.12 11.45 14.11
CA GLY A 179 0.70 11.80 14.08
C GLY A 179 0.31 12.88 15.10
N GLU A 180 0.90 12.87 16.29
CA GLU A 180 0.63 13.87 17.34
C GLU A 180 1.15 15.27 16.99
N ALA A 181 2.21 15.39 16.18
CA ALA A 181 2.75 16.68 15.72
C ALA A 181 1.86 17.44 14.72
N SER A 182 0.89 16.77 14.08
CA SER A 182 -0.01 17.37 13.08
C SER A 182 -1.38 17.79 13.63
N GLY A 183 -1.70 17.44 14.89
CA GLY A 183 -3.01 17.71 15.52
C GLY A 183 -3.14 19.02 16.30
N GLY A 184 -2.08 19.83 16.39
CA GLY A 184 -2.00 20.99 17.29
C GLY A 184 -2.23 22.35 16.64
N LYS A 185 -3.32 22.59 15.91
CA LYS A 185 -3.83 23.94 15.59
C LYS A 185 -5.35 24.03 15.60
N THR A 186 -5.97 23.69 16.74
CA THR A 186 -7.29 24.22 17.10
C THR A 186 -7.09 25.48 17.95
N GLY A 187 -7.44 26.64 17.40
CA GLY A 187 -7.80 27.83 18.18
C GLY A 187 -7.15 29.16 17.77
N LYS A 188 -7.89 29.99 17.03
CA LYS A 188 -8.22 31.37 17.48
C LYS A 188 -9.38 31.94 16.64
N GLY A 189 -10.43 32.36 17.34
CA GLY A 189 -11.74 32.69 16.79
C GLY A 189 -11.82 33.96 15.94
N ALA A 190 -12.93 34.06 15.21
CA ALA A 190 -13.45 35.31 14.69
C ALA A 190 -14.81 35.56 15.36
N PRO A 191 -15.06 36.73 15.98
CA PRO A 191 -16.35 37.06 16.54
C PRO A 191 -17.37 37.30 15.42
N ALA A 192 -18.60 36.81 15.63
CA ALA A 192 -19.74 37.05 14.74
C ALA A 192 -20.02 38.56 14.67
N ALA A 193 -20.13 39.09 13.44
CA ALA A 193 -20.56 40.46 13.21
C ALA A 193 -22.07 40.60 13.51
N PRO A 194 -22.51 41.72 14.12
CA PRO A 194 -23.92 41.94 14.38
C PRO A 194 -24.68 42.28 13.10
N SER A 195 -25.88 41.73 13.00
CA SER A 195 -26.88 42.04 11.99
C SER A 195 -27.37 43.48 12.11
N SER A 196 -27.38 44.20 10.99
CA SER A 196 -28.20 45.39 10.75
C SER A 196 -28.54 45.46 9.27
#